data_AF-A0AA51Q7I8-F1
#
_entry.id   AF-A0AA51Q7I8-F1
#
_cell.length_a   1.000
_cell.length_b   1.000
_cell.length_c   1.000
_cell.angle_alpha   90.00
_cell.angle_beta   90.00
_cell.angle_gamma   90.00
#
_symmetry.space_group_name_H-M   'P 1'
#
loop_
_entity.id
_entity.type
_entity.pdbx_description
1 polymer ?
#
loop_
_entity_poly.entity_id
_entity_poly.type
_entity_poly.pdbx_seq_one_letter_code
_entity_poly.pdbx_strand_id
1 'polypeptide(L)' 'MGMPLELNTMVVTKGREQRIEENLFLLEKEGYRLYPIDIPIDVRRTIESDSSGTGIIKKVEWQNSLTSITYQLISLNSTN' A
#
# COMPACT_ATOMS: atom_id res chain seq x y z
N MET A 1 5.00 26.93 -8.64
CA MET A 1 5.34 25.51 -8.82
C MET A 1 4.75 24.75 -7.65
N GLY A 2 3.82 23.82 -7.89
CA GLY A 2 3.07 23.12 -6.85
C GLY A 2 3.60 21.71 -6.59
N MET A 3 3.27 21.15 -5.42
CA MET A 3 3.55 19.75 -5.09
C MET A 3 2.39 18.88 -5.59
N PRO A 4 2.59 18.01 -6.59
CA PRO A 4 1.55 17.08 -7.00
C PRO A 4 1.33 16.02 -5.92
N LEU A 5 0.08 15.78 -5.56
CA LEU A 5 -0.34 14.77 -4.57
C LEU A 5 -1.39 13.86 -5.18
N GLU A 6 -1.30 12.57 -4.90
CA GLU A 6 -2.30 11.56 -5.28
C GLU A 6 -2.90 10.95 -3.99
N LEU A 7 -4.23 10.90 -3.89
CA LEU A 7 -4.89 10.20 -2.79
C LEU A 7 -5.22 8.77 -3.22
N ASN A 8 -4.70 7.79 -2.49
CA ASN A 8 -4.98 6.38 -2.73
C ASN A 8 -5.81 5.78 -1.60
N THR A 9 -6.90 5.10 -1.97
CA THR A 9 -7.82 4.41 -1.05
C THR A 9 -7.62 2.89 -1.03
N MET A 10 -6.65 2.39 -1.80
CA MET A 10 -6.30 0.97 -1.90
C MET A 10 -4.79 0.79 -2.12
N VAL A 11 -4.26 -0.37 -1.75
CA VAL A 11 -2.86 -0.76 -1.99
C VAL A 11 -2.79 -1.68 -3.20
N VAL A 12 -2.20 -1.20 -4.30
CA VAL A 12 -1.92 -2.05 -5.47
C VAL A 12 -0.45 -2.46 -5.45
N THR A 13 -0.11 -3.70 -5.13
CA THR A 13 1.28 -4.10 -4.84
C THR A 13 2.13 -4.31 -6.10
N LYS A 14 1.52 -4.78 -7.19
CA LYS A 14 2.21 -5.22 -8.42
C LYS A 14 3.29 -6.29 -8.17
N GLY A 15 3.24 -7.01 -7.05
CA GLY A 15 4.27 -7.98 -6.64
C GLY A 15 5.61 -7.33 -6.26
N ARG A 16 5.61 -6.04 -5.89
CA ARG A 16 6.80 -5.27 -5.52
C ARG A 16 6.92 -5.02 -4.02
N GLU A 17 5.98 -5.53 -3.24
CA GLU A 17 6.00 -5.47 -1.79
C GLU A 17 7.14 -6.33 -1.23
N GLN A 18 7.79 -5.82 -0.19
CA GLN A 18 8.85 -6.52 0.53
C GLN A 18 8.35 -6.83 1.94
N ARG A 19 8.42 -8.10 2.35
CA ARG A 19 8.08 -8.48 3.72
C ARG A 19 9.20 -8.02 4.66
N ILE A 20 8.86 -7.21 5.66
CA ILE A 20 9.80 -6.76 6.69
C ILE A 20 9.82 -7.77 7.84
N GLU A 21 8.63 -8.13 8.34
CA GLU A 21 8.44 -9.01 9.50
C GLU A 21 7.03 -9.61 9.43
N GLU A 22 6.83 -10.87 9.83
CA GLU A 22 5.52 -11.54 9.90
C GLU A 22 4.52 -11.14 8.80
N ASN A 23 3.56 -10.27 9.12
CA ASN A 23 2.53 -9.72 8.23
C ASN A 23 2.71 -8.22 7.90
N LEU A 24 3.88 -7.65 8.16
CA LEU A 24 4.27 -6.28 7.87
C LEU A 24 5.08 -6.21 6.57
N PHE A 25 4.66 -5.33 5.67
CA PHE A 25 5.21 -5.19 4.33
C PHE A 25 5.56 -3.74 4.03
N LEU A 26 6.64 -3.54 3.29
CA LEU A 26 7.05 -2.28 2.68
C LEU A 26 6.63 -2.26 1.21
N LEU A 27 6.11 -1.14 0.73
CA LEU A 27 5.88 -0.91 -0.69
C LEU A 27 6.28 0.51 -1.08
N GLU A 28 7.12 0.62 -2.09
CA GLU A 28 7.54 1.89 -2.67
C GLU A 28 6.70 2.24 -3.90
N LYS A 29 6.40 3.53 -4.04
CA LYS A 29 5.60 4.10 -5.11
C LYS A 29 6.20 5.39 -5.61
N GLU A 30 6.11 5.62 -6.92
CA GLU A 30 6.45 6.91 -7.50
C GLU A 30 5.43 7.99 -7.15
N GLY A 31 5.94 9.20 -6.92
CA GLY A 31 5.19 10.39 -6.55
C GLY A 31 4.86 10.46 -5.06
N TYR A 32 4.31 11.61 -4.65
CA TYR A 32 3.82 11.82 -3.30
C TYR A 32 2.37 11.39 -3.19
N ARG A 33 2.13 10.36 -2.39
CA ARG A 33 0.84 9.69 -2.26
C ARG A 33 0.36 9.75 -0.83
N LEU A 34 -0.89 10.14 -0.66
CA LEU A 34 -1.62 10.09 0.59
C LEU A 34 -2.32 8.75 0.72
N TYR A 35 -2.28 8.19 1.92
CA TYR A 35 -3.00 6.99 2.28
C TYR A 35 -3.71 7.19 3.63
N PRO A 36 -4.90 6.62 3.84
CA PRO A 36 -5.51 6.49 5.16
C PRO A 36 -4.60 5.65 6.07
N ILE A 37 -4.17 6.23 7.19
CA ILE A 37 -3.37 5.54 8.21
C ILE A 37 -4.32 4.94 9.26
N ASP A 38 -4.00 3.74 9.75
CA ASP A 38 -4.77 3.01 10.77
C ASP A 38 -6.23 2.67 10.40
N ILE A 39 -6.55 2.74 9.11
CA ILE A 39 -7.85 2.35 8.56
C ILE A 39 -7.65 1.12 7.65
N PRO A 40 -8.50 0.08 7.77
CA PRO A 40 -8.49 -1.05 6.85
C PRO A 40 -8.77 -0.62 5.41
N ILE A 41 -7.88 -1.00 4.49
CA ILE A 41 -8.02 -0.76 3.06
C ILE A 41 -7.73 -2.02 2.25
N ASP A 42 -8.28 -2.05 1.04
CA ASP A 42 -8.15 -3.19 0.14
C ASP A 42 -6.72 -3.31 -0.42
N VAL A 43 -6.20 -4.53 -0.45
CA VAL A 43 -4.88 -4.86 -1.01
C VAL A 43 -5.06 -5.73 -2.24
N ARG A 44 -4.47 -5.33 -3.36
CA ARG A 44 -4.60 -5.99 -4.67
C ARG A 44 -3.27 -6.16 -5.37
N ARG A 45 -3.14 -7.18 -6.21
CA ARG A 45 -1.96 -7.35 -7.07
C ARG A 45 -1.95 -6.35 -8.23
N THR A 46 -3.08 -6.16 -8.92
CA THR A 46 -3.27 -5.13 -9.95
C THR A 46 -4.52 -4.31 -9.64
N ILE A 47 -4.76 -3.21 -10.35
CA ILE A 47 -5.94 -2.37 -10.10
C ILE A 47 -7.26 -3.08 -10.47
N GLU A 48 -7.20 -3.97 -11.47
CA GLU A 48 -8.34 -4.74 -11.98
C GLU A 48 -8.46 -6.12 -11.34
N SER A 49 -7.44 -6.60 -10.61
CA SER A 49 -7.51 -7.91 -9.97
C SER A 49 -8.51 -7.92 -8.83
N ASP A 50 -8.96 -9.12 -8.50
CA ASP A 50 -9.66 -9.37 -7.24
C ASP A 50 -8.80 -8.94 -6.04
N SER A 51 -9.50 -8.69 -4.93
CA SER A 51 -8.87 -8.40 -3.65
C SER A 51 -7.97 -9.55 -3.24
N SER A 52 -6.71 -9.25 -2.93
CA SER A 52 -5.77 -10.18 -2.33
C SER A 52 -5.96 -10.28 -0.80
N GLY A 53 -6.60 -9.28 -0.21
CA GLY A 53 -6.84 -9.22 1.24
C GLY A 53 -7.09 -7.80 1.74
N THR A 54 -7.09 -7.63 3.06
CA THR A 54 -7.21 -6.32 3.72
C THR A 54 -5.93 -5.99 4.47
N GLY A 55 -5.47 -4.75 4.34
CA GLY A 55 -4.30 -4.23 5.02
C GLY A 55 -4.57 -2.92 5.76
N ILE A 56 -3.73 -2.60 6.73
CA ILE A 56 -3.75 -1.35 7.47
C ILE A 56 -2.41 -0.65 7.26
N ILE A 57 -2.41 0.58 6.73
CA ILE A 57 -1.20 1.39 6.63
C ILE A 57 -0.77 1.82 8.04
N LYS A 58 0.47 1.52 8.42
CA LYS A 58 1.09 1.87 9.70
C LYS A 58 2.05 3.04 9.60
N LYS A 59 2.63 3.26 8.42
CA LYS A 59 3.56 4.36 8.18
C LYS A 59 3.50 4.81 6.72
N VAL A 60 3.62 6.12 6.50
CA VAL A 60 3.81 6.72 5.19
C VAL A 60 5.03 7.64 5.28
N GLU A 61 5.97 7.49 4.34
CA GLU A 61 7.17 8.30 4.24
C GLU A 61 7.32 8.83 2.82
N TRP A 62 7.65 10.12 2.71
CA TRP A 62 7.93 10.77 1.44
C TRP A 62 9.39 11.17 1.37
N GLN A 63 10.08 10.68 0.34
CA GLN A 63 11.48 11.02 0.11
C GLN A 63 11.79 10.87 -1.37
N ASN A 64 12.60 11.77 -1.94
CA ASN A 64 13.13 11.64 -3.30
C ASN A 64 12.03 11.40 -4.38
N SER A 65 10.89 12.10 -4.29
CA SER A 65 9.73 11.91 -5.18
C SER A 65 9.12 10.50 -5.13
N LEU A 66 9.31 9.79 -4.03
CA LEU A 66 8.72 8.49 -3.74
C LEU A 66 7.84 8.56 -2.50
N THR A 67 6.89 7.64 -2.43
CA THR A 67 6.15 7.29 -1.22
C THR A 67 6.49 5.87 -0.83
N SER A 68 7.00 5.70 0.38
CA SER A 68 7.15 4.40 1.03
C SER A 68 6.00 4.21 2.01
N ILE A 69 5.24 3.12 1.83
CA ILE A 69 4.21 2.73 2.80
C ILE A 69 4.65 1.45 3.52
N THR A 70 4.52 1.46 4.83
CA THR A 70 4.59 0.24 5.63
C THR A 70 3.16 -0.13 6.02
N TYR A 71 2.72 -1.32 5.64
CA TYR A 71 1.37 -1.78 5.92
C TYR A 71 1.37 -3.18 6.51
N GLN A 72 0.41 -3.42 7.39
CA GLN A 72 0.17 -4.72 8.00
C GLN A 72 -0.98 -5.41 7.27
N LEU A 73 -0.77 -6.63 6.81
CA LEU A 73 -1.80 -7.46 6.20
C LEU A 73 -2.58 -8.18 7.30
N ILE A 74 -3.88 -7.89 7.42
CA ILE A 74 -4.74 -8.40 8.51
C ILE A 74 -5.66 -9.53 8.06
N SER A 75 -5.94 -9.64 6.77
CA SER A 75 -6.69 -10.76 6.20
C SER A 75 -6.22 -11.06 4.78
N LEU A 76 -6.32 -12.33 4.39
CA LEU A 76 -6.10 -12.78 3.02
C LEU A 76 -7.44 -13.19 2.43
N ASN A 77 -7.70 -12.74 1.21
CA ASN A 77 -8.76 -13.32 0.40
C ASN A 77 -8.11 -14.47 -0.38
N SER A 78 -8.30 -15.69 0.13
CA SER A 78 -7.85 -16.90 -0.56
C SER A 78 -8.63 -17.04 -1.86
N THR A 79 -8.00 -16.69 -2.97
CA THR A 79 -8.45 -17.15 -4.28
C THR A 79 -8.01 -18.60 -4.38
N ASN A 80 -8.96 -19.53 -4.27
CA ASN A 80 -8.75 -20.95 -4.62
C ASN A 80 -8.36 -21.08 -6.10
#